data_AF-A0A9Q0DBZ1-F1
#
_entry.id   AF-A0A9Q0DBZ1-F1
#
_cell.length_a   1.000
_cell.length_b   1.000
_cell.length_c   1.000
_cell.angle_alpha   90.00
_cell.angle_beta   90.00
_cell.angle_gamma   90.00
#
_symmetry.space_group_name_H-M   'P 1'
#
loop_
_entity.id
_entity.type
_entity.pdbx_description
1 polymer ?
#
loop_
_entity_poly.entity_id
_entity_poly.type
_entity_poly.pdbx_seq_one_letter_code
_entity_poly.pdbx_strand_id
1 'polypeptide(L)'
;MFGQFTTAELRAAVGNLRQGKSPGHDNIHPEFVTHQSETTSAWLCSFFSSCFQRSKLPKTWRRAAVIALLKPGKTAEDPKAYRPILLLCVPFQILERMILSRIEPVVDPQLPREQAGFRRGRSTVDQVTLLTQDIEDSFQAKEKVGVVLLDLTAAYDTVWHRGLHLKLLRTIPDRHMVKFIMEMLSNRSIILRSSDGQRSRLRRLRNGVPQGSVLSPLLFNIYIHDLPETTSRQYGYADDLAIMLRRTTWSAVEQGLNQDMGILAAYLRKWRLQLSTGKTVSTAYHLCNREAKRELSVSVDNKHLEHQLAPKYLGVRLDRTLSYKQHLEEVRAKVTARVSLIRRLAGTTWGASARTLRISTQALVFSAAEYCAPVWSRSPHVKKVDPIVNNALRIITDDDDIEYFLLGCQNDGPKALCVIRPNGHHTCEPLEGSTYSGQDSLEGSTSTDQCESEAVAGTPLEAYPILFQTMGCSVDNVATMYHDC
;
A
#
# COMPACT_ATOMS: atom_id res chain seq x y z
N MET A 1 1.75 -32.27 2.15
CA MET A 1 1.05 -31.84 0.92
C MET A 1 -0.42 -31.70 1.27
N PHE A 2 -1.05 -30.62 0.86
CA PHE A 2 -2.16 -29.99 1.61
C PHE A 2 -3.35 -30.94 1.84
N GLY A 3 -3.78 -31.07 3.09
CA GLY A 3 -4.87 -31.97 3.50
C GLY A 3 -6.26 -31.32 3.45
N GLN A 4 -7.23 -31.94 4.14
CA GLN A 4 -8.53 -31.31 4.38
C GLN A 4 -8.38 -29.99 5.12
N PHE A 5 -9.31 -29.06 4.90
CA PHE A 5 -9.36 -27.83 5.67
C PHE A 5 -9.78 -28.11 7.12
N THR A 6 -9.29 -27.29 8.04
CA THR A 6 -9.65 -27.39 9.46
C THR A 6 -10.58 -26.26 9.87
N THR A 7 -11.35 -26.47 10.94
CA THR A 7 -12.20 -25.43 11.53
C THR A 7 -11.36 -24.27 12.08
N ALA A 8 -10.12 -24.53 12.52
CA ALA A 8 -9.18 -23.49 12.95
C ALA A 8 -8.77 -22.57 11.78
N GLU A 9 -8.41 -23.14 10.62
CA GLU A 9 -8.14 -22.36 9.41
C GLU A 9 -9.36 -21.54 8.98
N LEU A 10 -10.56 -22.13 9.07
CA LEU A 10 -11.80 -21.44 8.74
C LEU A 10 -12.05 -20.26 9.68
N ARG A 11 -11.94 -20.44 10.99
CA ARG A 11 -12.12 -19.38 11.99
C ARG A 11 -11.11 -18.25 11.77
N ALA A 12 -9.84 -18.58 11.50
CA ALA A 12 -8.83 -17.59 11.17
C ALA A 12 -9.18 -16.80 9.89
N ALA A 13 -9.69 -17.48 8.85
CA ALA A 13 -10.11 -16.82 7.62
C ALA A 13 -11.34 -15.92 7.81
N VAL A 14 -12.32 -16.37 8.62
CA VAL A 14 -13.54 -15.59 8.97
C VAL A 14 -13.20 -14.38 9.83
N GLY A 15 -12.29 -14.51 10.81
CA GLY A 15 -11.85 -13.39 11.65
C GLY A 15 -11.16 -12.26 10.87
N ASN A 16 -10.66 -12.55 9.67
CA ASN A 16 -10.05 -11.58 8.76
C ASN A 16 -11.05 -10.95 7.76
N LEU A 17 -12.35 -11.26 7.86
CA LEU A 17 -13.37 -10.60 7.05
C LEU A 17 -13.61 -9.18 7.55
N ARG A 18 -13.50 -8.22 6.63
CA ARG A 18 -13.86 -6.83 6.91
C ARG A 18 -15.38 -6.69 6.92
N GLN A 19 -15.94 -6.23 8.03
CA GLN A 19 -17.35 -5.88 8.15
C GLN A 19 -17.69 -4.61 7.34
N GLY A 20 -18.97 -4.39 7.05
CA GLY A 20 -19.48 -3.24 6.30
C GLY A 20 -19.13 -3.25 4.81
N LYS A 21 -18.61 -4.37 4.28
CA LYS A 21 -18.28 -4.50 2.86
C LYS A 21 -19.49 -4.95 2.05
N SER A 22 -19.55 -4.47 0.80
CA SER A 22 -20.61 -4.84 -0.13
C SER A 22 -20.57 -6.34 -0.46
N PRO A 23 -21.73 -7.01 -0.53
CA PRO A 23 -21.79 -8.44 -0.79
C PRO A 23 -21.55 -8.74 -2.27
N GLY A 24 -21.32 -10.02 -2.57
CA GLY A 24 -21.27 -10.53 -3.93
C GLY A 24 -22.64 -10.52 -4.63
N HIS A 25 -22.72 -11.25 -5.74
CA HIS A 25 -23.98 -11.37 -6.49
C HIS A 25 -25.11 -12.10 -5.73
N ASP A 26 -24.77 -12.83 -4.67
CA ASP A 26 -25.64 -13.61 -3.79
C ASP A 26 -26.21 -12.81 -2.62
N ASN A 27 -25.80 -11.54 -2.46
CA ASN A 27 -26.23 -10.65 -1.38
C ASN A 27 -25.94 -11.19 0.05
N ILE A 28 -25.01 -12.14 0.19
CA ILE A 28 -24.53 -12.60 1.50
C ILE A 28 -23.44 -11.63 1.97
N HIS A 29 -23.76 -10.91 3.04
CA HIS A 29 -22.85 -9.99 3.72
C HIS A 29 -21.85 -10.72 4.65
N PRO A 30 -20.65 -10.16 4.89
CA PRO A 30 -19.66 -10.73 5.82
C PRO A 30 -20.20 -11.01 7.22
N GLU A 31 -21.09 -10.14 7.71
CA GLU A 31 -21.71 -10.20 9.03
C GLU A 31 -22.46 -11.52 9.25
N PHE A 32 -23.13 -12.05 8.22
CA PHE A 32 -23.87 -13.31 8.33
C PHE A 32 -22.97 -14.52 8.59
N VAL A 33 -21.73 -14.48 8.11
CA VAL A 33 -20.77 -15.57 8.28
C VAL A 33 -19.96 -15.41 9.56
N THR A 34 -19.79 -14.17 10.02
CA THR A 34 -19.02 -13.84 11.23
C THR A 34 -19.73 -14.33 12.50
N HIS A 35 -21.06 -14.29 12.52
CA HIS A 35 -21.89 -14.70 13.66
C HIS A 35 -22.51 -16.10 13.53
N GLN A 36 -21.89 -16.98 12.72
CA GLN A 36 -22.42 -18.31 12.47
C GLN A 36 -22.21 -19.28 13.66
N SER A 37 -23.07 -20.30 13.76
CA SER A 37 -22.92 -21.35 14.77
C SER A 37 -21.73 -22.28 14.49
N GLU A 38 -21.31 -23.04 15.49
CA GLU A 38 -20.27 -24.07 15.35
C GLU A 38 -20.67 -25.15 14.34
N THR A 39 -21.96 -25.54 14.33
CA THR A 39 -22.52 -26.48 13.35
C THR A 39 -22.36 -25.97 11.91
N THR A 40 -22.67 -24.70 11.67
CA THR A 40 -22.48 -24.07 10.35
C THR A 40 -21.00 -23.99 9.97
N SER A 41 -20.13 -23.67 10.93
CA SER A 41 -18.68 -23.65 10.72
C SER A 41 -18.14 -25.02 10.33
N ALA A 42 -18.56 -26.09 11.02
CA ALA A 42 -18.18 -27.46 10.71
C ALA A 42 -18.68 -27.88 9.31
N TRP A 43 -19.91 -27.52 8.97
CA TRP A 43 -20.47 -27.78 7.64
C TRP A 43 -19.70 -27.05 6.53
N LEU A 44 -19.42 -25.76 6.69
CA LEU A 44 -18.64 -24.98 5.72
C LEU A 44 -17.23 -25.55 5.53
N CYS A 45 -16.59 -25.95 6.62
CA CYS A 45 -15.26 -26.55 6.59
C CYS A 45 -15.25 -27.88 5.79
N SER A 46 -16.21 -28.76 6.07
CA SER A 46 -16.44 -30.00 5.30
C SER A 46 -16.73 -29.70 3.83
N PHE A 47 -17.56 -28.69 3.56
CA PHE A 47 -17.92 -28.28 2.21
C PHE A 47 -16.71 -27.77 1.41
N PHE A 48 -15.89 -26.90 2.00
CA PHE A 48 -14.65 -26.42 1.38
C PHE A 48 -13.66 -27.57 1.15
N SER A 49 -13.54 -28.50 2.10
CA SER A 49 -12.69 -29.69 1.95
C SER A 49 -13.15 -30.58 0.81
N SER A 50 -14.47 -30.78 0.65
CA SER A 50 -15.05 -31.52 -0.47
C SER A 50 -14.80 -30.80 -1.80
N CYS A 51 -14.93 -29.48 -1.85
CA CYS A 51 -14.62 -28.68 -3.03
C CYS A 51 -13.14 -28.83 -3.44
N PHE A 52 -12.24 -28.73 -2.46
CA PHE A 52 -10.80 -28.93 -2.64
C PHE A 52 -10.51 -30.33 -3.20
N GLN A 53 -10.90 -31.39 -2.47
CA GLN A 53 -10.67 -32.79 -2.86
C GLN A 53 -11.15 -33.09 -4.28
N ARG A 54 -12.36 -32.65 -4.63
CA ARG A 54 -12.95 -32.89 -5.96
C ARG A 54 -12.41 -31.95 -7.04
N SER A 55 -11.64 -30.94 -6.67
CA SER A 55 -11.23 -29.81 -7.50
C SER A 55 -12.42 -29.20 -8.25
N LYS A 56 -13.53 -28.96 -7.54
CA LYS A 56 -14.78 -28.42 -8.12
C LYS A 56 -15.38 -27.38 -7.19
N LEU A 57 -15.89 -26.32 -7.81
CA LEU A 57 -16.54 -25.20 -7.11
C LEU A 57 -18.00 -25.06 -7.56
N PRO A 58 -18.87 -24.52 -6.69
CA PRO A 58 -20.20 -24.09 -7.09
C PRO A 58 -20.16 -23.19 -8.33
N LYS A 59 -21.03 -23.49 -9.30
CA LYS A 59 -21.12 -22.69 -10.54
C LYS A 59 -21.50 -21.23 -10.24
N THR A 60 -22.26 -21.00 -9.17
CA THR A 60 -22.66 -19.65 -8.72
C THR A 60 -21.45 -18.81 -8.32
N TRP A 61 -20.45 -19.38 -7.65
CA TRP A 61 -19.26 -18.64 -7.21
C TRP A 61 -18.37 -18.17 -8.35
N ARG A 62 -18.54 -18.72 -9.56
CA ARG A 62 -17.86 -18.25 -10.78
C ARG A 62 -18.48 -16.97 -11.35
N ARG A 63 -19.62 -16.52 -10.80
CA ARG A 63 -20.27 -15.27 -11.17
C ARG A 63 -19.85 -14.18 -10.20
N ALA A 64 -19.39 -13.06 -10.72
CA ALA A 64 -19.04 -11.88 -9.93
C ALA A 64 -19.77 -10.65 -10.46
N ALA A 65 -20.17 -9.76 -9.55
CA ALA A 65 -20.60 -8.43 -9.93
C ALA A 65 -19.37 -7.54 -10.10
N VAL A 66 -19.36 -6.67 -11.10
CA VAL A 66 -18.31 -5.68 -11.31
C VAL A 66 -18.89 -4.31 -11.02
N ILE A 67 -18.18 -3.54 -10.18
CA ILE A 67 -18.44 -2.11 -9.99
C ILE A 67 -17.29 -1.36 -10.66
N ALA A 68 -17.63 -0.37 -11.49
CA ALA A 68 -16.65 0.49 -12.15
C ALA A 68 -16.43 1.75 -11.32
N LEU A 69 -15.22 1.92 -10.77
CA LEU A 69 -14.84 3.12 -10.02
C LEU A 69 -14.09 4.10 -10.93
N LEU A 70 -14.57 5.34 -11.04
CA LEU A 70 -13.91 6.37 -11.84
C LEU A 70 -12.58 6.77 -11.19
N LYS A 71 -11.50 6.81 -11.99
CA LYS A 71 -10.19 7.31 -11.55
C LYS A 71 -10.30 8.81 -11.22
N PRO A 72 -9.70 9.27 -10.11
CA PRO A 72 -9.73 10.70 -9.75
C PRO A 72 -9.24 11.61 -10.87
N GLY A 73 -9.98 12.69 -11.15
CA GLY A 73 -9.60 13.71 -12.14
C GLY A 73 -9.68 13.27 -13.61
N LYS A 74 -10.32 12.14 -13.91
CA LYS A 74 -10.56 11.66 -15.28
C LYS A 74 -12.02 11.84 -15.69
N THR A 75 -12.24 11.98 -16.99
CA THR A 75 -13.57 12.18 -17.57
C THR A 75 -14.41 10.90 -17.49
N ALA A 76 -15.67 11.02 -17.07
CA ALA A 76 -16.62 9.90 -16.98
C ALA A 76 -16.98 9.28 -18.35
N GLU A 77 -16.70 9.98 -19.45
CA GLU A 77 -17.01 9.53 -20.81
C GLU A 77 -15.99 8.50 -21.34
N ASP A 78 -14.78 8.43 -20.78
CA ASP A 78 -13.75 7.48 -21.20
C ASP A 78 -13.87 6.17 -20.40
N PRO A 79 -14.21 5.02 -21.03
CA PRO A 79 -14.26 3.74 -20.33
C PRO A 79 -12.93 3.33 -19.70
N LYS A 80 -11.78 3.79 -20.23
CA LYS A 80 -10.44 3.50 -19.67
C LYS A 80 -10.16 4.29 -18.39
N ALA A 81 -10.97 5.29 -18.09
CA ALA A 81 -10.93 6.04 -16.84
C ALA A 81 -11.48 5.24 -15.65
N TYR A 82 -12.13 4.10 -15.87
CA TYR A 82 -12.69 3.30 -14.79
C TYR A 82 -11.78 2.15 -14.36
N ARG A 83 -11.85 1.79 -13.07
CA ARG A 83 -11.27 0.57 -12.49
C ARG A 83 -12.37 -0.44 -12.21
N PRO A 84 -12.34 -1.65 -12.81
CA PRO A 84 -13.33 -2.68 -12.55
C PRO A 84 -13.01 -3.44 -11.26
N ILE A 85 -13.81 -3.25 -10.20
CA ILE A 85 -13.69 -4.00 -8.95
C ILE A 85 -14.66 -5.18 -8.95
N LEU A 86 -14.15 -6.39 -8.72
CA LEU A 86 -14.97 -7.59 -8.64
C LEU A 86 -15.47 -7.83 -7.21
N LEU A 87 -16.79 -7.84 -7.06
CA LEU A 87 -17.46 -8.28 -5.85
C LEU A 87 -17.68 -9.79 -5.89
N LEU A 88 -16.85 -10.50 -5.13
CA LEU A 88 -16.90 -11.95 -4.97
C LEU A 88 -17.85 -12.32 -3.83
N CYS A 89 -18.50 -13.49 -3.91
CA CYS A 89 -19.27 -14.00 -2.80
C CYS A 89 -18.38 -14.27 -1.57
N VAL A 90 -18.90 -13.99 -0.39
CA VAL A 90 -18.15 -14.10 0.88
C VAL A 90 -17.59 -15.51 1.10
N PRO A 91 -18.33 -16.61 0.89
CA PRO A 91 -17.77 -17.96 1.02
C PRO A 91 -16.56 -18.22 0.11
N PHE A 92 -16.54 -17.66 -1.10
CA PHE A 92 -15.40 -17.80 -2.02
C PHE A 92 -14.18 -17.03 -1.52
N GLN A 93 -14.37 -15.83 -0.97
CA GLN A 93 -13.28 -15.05 -0.36
C GLN A 93 -12.68 -15.76 0.86
N ILE A 94 -13.50 -16.42 1.68
CA ILE A 94 -13.03 -17.22 2.81
C ILE A 94 -12.16 -18.38 2.31
N LEU A 95 -12.62 -19.10 1.30
CA LEU A 95 -11.85 -20.18 0.68
C LEU A 95 -10.53 -19.66 0.09
N GLU A 96 -10.53 -18.50 -0.59
CA GLU A 96 -9.31 -17.85 -1.07
C GLU A 96 -8.32 -17.56 0.05
N ARG A 97 -8.79 -17.05 1.20
CA ARG A 97 -7.94 -16.81 2.38
C ARG A 97 -7.35 -18.09 2.95
N MET A 98 -8.14 -19.16 3.06
CA MET A 98 -7.65 -20.44 3.58
C MET A 98 -6.58 -21.05 2.65
N ILE A 99 -6.73 -20.89 1.34
CA ILE A 99 -5.71 -21.29 0.37
C ILE A 99 -4.47 -20.42 0.50
N LEU A 100 -4.64 -19.10 0.59
CA LEU A 100 -3.54 -18.15 0.75
C LEU A 100 -2.68 -18.51 1.96
N SER A 101 -3.29 -18.71 3.13
CA SER A 101 -2.60 -19.09 4.38
C SER A 101 -1.78 -20.39 4.25
N ARG A 102 -2.16 -21.29 3.34
CA ARG A 102 -1.44 -22.54 3.09
C ARG A 102 -0.28 -22.38 2.13
N ILE A 103 -0.44 -21.59 1.06
CA ILE A 103 0.55 -21.50 -0.01
C ILE A 103 1.56 -20.38 0.21
N GLU A 104 1.18 -19.29 0.89
CA GLU A 104 2.04 -18.13 1.12
C GLU A 104 3.36 -18.50 1.83
N PRO A 105 3.38 -19.30 2.91
CA PRO A 105 4.64 -19.68 3.59
C PRO A 105 5.60 -20.49 2.70
N VAL A 106 5.06 -21.17 1.69
CA VAL A 106 5.86 -21.98 0.75
C VAL A 106 6.36 -21.13 -0.42
N VAL A 107 5.54 -20.18 -0.89
CA VAL A 107 5.82 -19.36 -2.07
C VAL A 107 6.69 -18.15 -1.73
N ASP A 108 6.41 -17.45 -0.62
CA ASP A 108 7.07 -16.17 -0.30
C ASP A 108 8.60 -16.26 -0.28
N PRO A 109 9.24 -17.30 0.31
CA PRO A 109 10.70 -17.43 0.31
C PRO A 109 11.32 -17.58 -1.09
N GLN A 110 10.53 -18.00 -2.09
CA GLN A 110 10.97 -18.18 -3.48
C GLN A 110 10.82 -16.89 -4.31
N LEU A 111 10.11 -15.87 -3.81
CA LEU A 111 9.89 -14.62 -4.52
C LEU A 111 11.13 -13.71 -4.41
N PRO A 112 11.54 -13.03 -5.50
CA PRO A 112 12.72 -12.16 -5.50
C PRO A 112 12.59 -11.06 -4.46
N ARG A 113 13.73 -10.66 -3.86
CA ARG A 113 13.73 -9.65 -2.79
C ARG A 113 13.37 -8.27 -3.32
N GLU A 114 13.58 -8.04 -4.61
CA GLU A 114 13.29 -6.83 -5.35
C GLU A 114 11.78 -6.60 -5.50
N GLN A 115 10.96 -7.65 -5.40
CA GLN A 115 9.50 -7.57 -5.42
C GLN A 115 8.94 -7.55 -3.99
N ALA A 116 8.44 -6.40 -3.55
CA ALA A 116 7.86 -6.20 -2.21
C ALA A 116 6.33 -6.10 -2.17
N GLY A 117 5.66 -5.96 -3.31
CA GLY A 117 4.23 -5.72 -3.35
C GLY A 117 3.43 -6.85 -2.72
N PHE A 118 2.50 -6.51 -1.81
CA PHE A 118 1.60 -7.48 -1.17
C PHE A 118 2.31 -8.63 -0.44
N ARG A 119 3.47 -8.35 0.17
CA ARG A 119 4.23 -9.32 0.96
C ARG A 119 4.30 -8.87 2.42
N ARG A 120 4.19 -9.83 3.34
CA ARG A 120 4.25 -9.54 4.78
C ARG A 120 5.62 -8.94 5.15
N GLY A 121 5.59 -7.91 6.00
CA GLY A 121 6.81 -7.24 6.47
C GLY A 121 7.52 -6.40 5.40
N ARG A 122 6.82 -6.05 4.31
CA ARG A 122 7.34 -5.20 3.24
C ARG A 122 6.30 -4.16 2.85
N SER A 123 6.74 -2.93 2.66
CA SER A 123 5.88 -1.79 2.41
C SER A 123 6.32 -1.00 1.18
N THR A 124 5.47 -0.08 0.72
CA THR A 124 5.85 0.90 -0.29
C THR A 124 6.96 1.81 0.22
N VAL A 125 6.96 2.13 1.51
CA VAL A 125 7.98 2.96 2.16
C VAL A 125 9.36 2.32 1.99
N ASP A 126 9.48 1.02 2.28
CA ASP A 126 10.76 0.30 2.15
C ASP A 126 11.34 0.39 0.74
N GLN A 127 10.50 0.21 -0.29
CA GLN A 127 10.94 0.28 -1.69
C GLN A 127 11.34 1.69 -2.11
N VAL A 128 10.57 2.71 -1.69
CA VAL A 128 10.94 4.09 -1.98
C VAL A 128 12.26 4.43 -1.27
N THR A 129 12.40 4.07 0.01
CA THR A 129 13.63 4.30 0.79
C THR A 129 14.84 3.62 0.14
N LEU A 130 14.72 2.36 -0.29
CA LEU A 130 15.81 1.65 -0.97
C LEU A 130 16.23 2.37 -2.27
N LEU A 131 15.27 2.75 -3.11
CA LEU A 131 15.56 3.48 -4.35
C LEU A 131 16.23 4.83 -4.07
N THR A 132 15.70 5.60 -3.12
CA THR A 132 16.25 6.92 -2.80
C THR A 132 17.62 6.84 -2.15
N GLN A 133 17.86 5.84 -1.30
CA GLN A 133 19.18 5.60 -0.70
C GLN A 133 20.22 5.29 -1.78
N ASP A 134 19.91 4.42 -2.73
CA ASP A 134 20.85 4.10 -3.83
C ASP A 134 21.15 5.34 -4.71
N ILE A 135 20.15 6.21 -4.92
CA ILE A 135 20.33 7.50 -5.61
C ILE A 135 21.26 8.42 -4.81
N GLU A 136 21.07 8.54 -3.50
CA GLU A 136 21.90 9.37 -2.62
C GLU A 136 23.34 8.85 -2.53
N ASP A 137 23.54 7.54 -2.43
CA ASP A 137 24.86 6.90 -2.47
C ASP A 137 25.58 7.22 -3.79
N SER A 138 24.84 7.25 -4.89
CA SER A 138 25.37 7.64 -6.20
C SER A 138 25.78 9.11 -6.25
N PHE A 139 25.09 10.00 -5.53
CA PHE A 139 25.49 11.40 -5.39
C PHE A 139 26.83 11.53 -4.67
N GLN A 140 27.04 10.75 -3.60
CA GLN A 140 28.31 10.72 -2.88
C GLN A 140 29.45 10.21 -3.76
N ALA A 141 29.17 9.19 -4.59
CA ALA A 141 30.10 8.63 -5.55
C ALA A 141 30.33 9.51 -6.80
N LYS A 142 29.62 10.64 -6.92
CA LYS A 142 29.64 11.53 -8.11
C LYS A 142 29.29 10.80 -9.41
N GLU A 143 28.42 9.80 -9.31
CA GLU A 143 27.92 9.02 -10.45
C GLU A 143 26.68 9.68 -11.06
N LYS A 144 26.40 9.31 -12.31
CA LYS A 144 25.19 9.68 -13.04
C LYS A 144 24.18 8.56 -12.89
N VAL A 145 22.96 8.92 -12.52
CA VAL A 145 21.87 7.96 -12.27
C VAL A 145 20.76 8.18 -13.27
N GLY A 146 20.37 7.10 -13.95
CA GLY A 146 19.13 7.04 -14.71
C GLY A 146 18.16 6.05 -14.07
N VAL A 147 16.91 6.47 -13.94
CA VAL A 147 15.80 5.64 -13.45
C VAL A 147 14.75 5.56 -14.54
N VAL A 148 14.19 4.37 -14.74
CA VAL A 148 12.99 4.17 -15.56
C VAL A 148 11.89 3.61 -14.68
N LEU A 149 10.73 4.28 -14.65
CA LEU A 149 9.53 3.80 -13.99
C LEU A 149 8.62 3.17 -15.05
N LEU A 150 8.43 1.85 -14.96
CA LEU A 150 7.64 1.05 -15.88
C LEU A 150 6.18 1.00 -15.41
N ASP A 151 5.24 1.27 -16.32
CA ASP A 151 3.80 1.11 -16.10
C ASP A 151 3.28 -0.04 -16.97
N LEU A 152 2.66 -1.04 -16.35
CA LEU A 152 2.04 -2.15 -17.06
C LEU A 152 0.56 -1.85 -17.36
N THR A 153 0.16 -2.08 -18.60
CA THR A 153 -1.23 -1.86 -19.02
C THR A 153 -2.13 -2.98 -18.50
N ALA A 154 -3.00 -2.64 -17.54
CA ALA A 154 -3.99 -3.56 -16.98
C ALA A 154 -3.38 -4.92 -16.56
N ALA A 155 -2.31 -4.86 -15.77
CA ALA A 155 -1.46 -6.01 -15.46
C ALA A 155 -2.25 -7.21 -14.92
N TYR A 156 -3.16 -6.97 -13.96
CA TYR A 156 -4.01 -8.00 -13.36
C TYR A 156 -4.99 -8.60 -14.39
N ASP A 157 -5.57 -7.79 -15.27
CA ASP A 157 -6.57 -8.25 -16.26
C ASP A 157 -5.94 -9.03 -17.42
N THR A 158 -4.63 -8.85 -17.66
CA THR A 158 -3.89 -9.44 -18.79
C THR A 158 -3.18 -10.74 -18.44
N VAL A 159 -3.11 -11.14 -17.16
CA VAL A 159 -2.45 -12.38 -16.72
C VAL A 159 -2.92 -13.58 -17.53
N TRP A 160 -1.99 -14.21 -18.26
CA TRP A 160 -2.30 -15.34 -19.12
C TRP A 160 -2.37 -16.64 -18.33
N HIS A 161 -3.56 -17.24 -18.26
CA HIS A 161 -3.83 -18.39 -17.40
C HIS A 161 -2.93 -19.61 -17.67
N ARG A 162 -2.59 -19.90 -18.94
CA ARG A 162 -1.68 -21.03 -19.24
C ARG A 162 -0.26 -20.75 -18.76
N GLY A 163 0.21 -19.50 -18.90
CA GLY A 163 1.50 -19.08 -18.39
C GLY A 163 1.53 -19.13 -16.86
N LEU A 164 0.48 -18.64 -16.21
CA LEU A 164 0.33 -18.70 -14.76
C LEU A 164 0.33 -20.15 -14.25
N HIS A 165 -0.41 -21.05 -14.91
CA HIS A 165 -0.41 -22.48 -14.56
C HIS A 165 1.00 -23.07 -14.56
N LEU A 166 1.80 -22.76 -15.58
CA LEU A 166 3.19 -23.23 -15.66
C LEU A 166 4.06 -22.68 -14.53
N LYS A 167 3.89 -21.41 -14.14
CA LYS A 167 4.63 -20.82 -13.00
C LYS A 167 4.18 -21.42 -11.67
N LEU A 168 2.87 -21.64 -11.47
CA LEU A 168 2.32 -22.28 -10.27
C LEU A 168 2.86 -23.70 -10.08
N LEU A 169 2.99 -24.49 -11.16
CA LEU A 169 3.58 -25.84 -11.09
C LEU A 169 5.05 -25.86 -10.68
N ARG A 170 5.77 -24.74 -10.83
CA ARG A 170 7.17 -24.59 -10.45
C ARG A 170 7.33 -24.11 -9.00
N THR A 171 6.42 -23.25 -8.53
CA THR A 171 6.53 -22.61 -7.21
C THR A 171 5.77 -23.34 -6.12
N ILE A 172 4.68 -24.04 -6.44
CA ILE A 172 3.84 -24.75 -5.46
C ILE A 172 4.10 -26.27 -5.60
N PRO A 173 4.67 -26.94 -4.57
CA PRO A 173 5.02 -28.36 -4.61
C PRO A 173 3.82 -29.30 -4.45
N ASP A 174 2.61 -28.86 -4.84
CA ASP A 174 1.37 -29.62 -4.72
C ASP A 174 0.52 -29.43 -5.99
N ARG A 175 0.52 -30.45 -6.86
CA ARG A 175 -0.21 -30.41 -8.13
C ARG A 175 -1.72 -30.33 -7.96
N HIS A 176 -2.25 -30.86 -6.86
CA HIS A 176 -3.69 -30.82 -6.59
C HIS A 176 -4.11 -29.40 -6.17
N MET A 177 -3.31 -28.74 -5.32
CA MET A 177 -3.49 -27.32 -5.00
C MET A 177 -3.43 -26.45 -6.26
N VAL A 178 -2.44 -26.65 -7.12
CA VAL A 178 -2.32 -25.91 -8.40
C VAL A 178 -3.56 -26.13 -9.27
N LYS A 179 -4.02 -27.39 -9.42
CA LYS A 179 -5.24 -27.70 -10.16
C LYS A 179 -6.46 -26.97 -9.59
N PHE A 180 -6.57 -26.92 -8.26
CA PHE A 180 -7.69 -26.25 -7.60
C PHE A 180 -7.66 -24.72 -7.81
N ILE A 181 -6.49 -24.10 -7.69
CA ILE A 181 -6.30 -22.67 -8.00
C ILE A 181 -6.70 -22.38 -9.45
N MET A 182 -6.28 -23.22 -10.40
CA MET A 182 -6.69 -23.06 -11.80
C MET A 182 -8.20 -23.23 -12.00
N GLU A 183 -8.85 -24.13 -11.25
CA GLU A 183 -10.31 -24.27 -11.28
C GLU A 183 -11.01 -22.99 -10.77
N MET A 184 -10.48 -22.35 -9.71
CA MET A 184 -10.99 -21.08 -9.16
C MET A 184 -10.90 -19.91 -10.15
N LEU A 185 -9.89 -19.92 -11.03
CA LEU A 185 -9.72 -18.91 -12.08
C LEU A 185 -10.53 -19.22 -13.34
N SER A 186 -10.98 -20.46 -13.53
CA SER A 186 -11.63 -20.92 -14.74
C SER A 186 -13.11 -20.50 -14.86
N ASN A 187 -13.58 -20.36 -16.10
CA ASN A 187 -15.01 -20.19 -16.44
C ASN A 187 -15.71 -19.07 -15.67
N ARG A 188 -14.96 -18.01 -15.33
CA ARG A 188 -15.50 -16.87 -14.61
C ARG A 188 -16.37 -16.02 -15.51
N SER A 189 -17.42 -15.48 -14.92
CA SER A 189 -18.35 -14.61 -15.62
C SER A 189 -18.69 -13.40 -14.77
N ILE A 190 -18.84 -12.27 -15.44
CA ILE A 190 -19.04 -10.97 -14.81
C ILE A 190 -20.30 -10.29 -15.33
N ILE A 191 -20.92 -9.52 -14.45
CA ILE A 191 -22.00 -8.59 -14.76
C ILE A 191 -21.60 -7.23 -14.22
N LEU A 192 -21.51 -6.23 -15.10
CA LEU A 192 -21.30 -4.85 -14.69
C LEU A 192 -22.59 -4.34 -14.04
N ARG A 193 -22.47 -3.76 -12.85
CA ARG A 193 -23.54 -3.04 -12.15
C ARG A 193 -23.22 -1.55 -12.21
N SER A 194 -24.14 -0.80 -12.81
CA SER A 194 -24.10 0.66 -12.81
C SER A 194 -24.60 1.21 -11.46
N SER A 195 -24.23 2.45 -11.14
CA SER A 195 -24.64 3.12 -9.90
C SER A 195 -26.16 3.33 -9.80
N ASP A 196 -26.86 3.38 -10.93
CA ASP A 196 -28.32 3.48 -11.04
C ASP A 196 -29.03 2.11 -10.97
N GLY A 197 -28.30 1.03 -10.68
CA GLY A 197 -28.86 -0.32 -10.52
C GLY A 197 -28.99 -1.12 -11.82
N GLN A 198 -28.66 -0.54 -12.98
CA GLN A 198 -28.68 -1.26 -14.25
C GLN A 198 -27.59 -2.34 -14.32
N ARG A 199 -27.86 -3.39 -15.11
CA ARG A 199 -26.99 -4.57 -15.26
C ARG A 199 -26.63 -4.82 -16.71
N SER A 200 -25.36 -5.08 -16.98
CA SER A 200 -24.94 -5.53 -18.31
C SER A 200 -25.35 -6.98 -18.59
N ARG A 201 -25.19 -7.38 -19.85
CA ARG A 201 -25.17 -8.81 -20.21
C ARG A 201 -24.01 -9.53 -19.51
N LEU A 202 -24.20 -10.81 -19.22
CA LEU A 202 -23.16 -11.68 -18.68
C LEU A 202 -22.00 -11.79 -19.67
N ARG A 203 -20.77 -11.52 -19.21
CA ARG A 203 -19.55 -11.68 -20.01
C ARG A 203 -18.64 -12.73 -19.37
N ARG A 204 -18.02 -13.59 -20.18
CA ARG A 204 -17.05 -14.58 -19.69
C ARG A 204 -15.64 -13.99 -19.74
N LEU A 205 -14.89 -14.15 -18.65
CA LEU A 205 -13.48 -13.80 -18.56
C LEU A 205 -12.64 -15.01 -18.98
N ARG A 206 -11.64 -14.77 -19.84
CA ARG A 206 -10.74 -15.82 -20.35
C ARG A 206 -9.32 -15.75 -19.78
N ASN A 207 -8.92 -14.58 -19.29
CA ASN A 207 -7.61 -14.29 -18.71
C ASN A 207 -7.81 -13.33 -17.53
N GLY A 208 -6.70 -13.06 -16.86
CA GLY A 208 -6.62 -12.13 -15.75
C GLY A 208 -6.86 -12.80 -14.41
N VAL A 209 -6.36 -12.15 -13.36
CA VAL A 209 -6.66 -12.48 -11.97
C VAL A 209 -7.63 -11.42 -11.42
N PRO A 210 -8.62 -11.80 -10.60
CA PRO A 210 -9.68 -10.88 -10.17
C PRO A 210 -9.17 -9.69 -9.34
N GLN A 211 -9.41 -8.46 -9.78
CA GLN A 211 -9.19 -7.27 -8.94
C GLN A 211 -10.18 -7.25 -7.77
N GLY A 212 -9.68 -7.34 -6.54
CA GLY A 212 -10.47 -7.48 -5.31
C GLY A 212 -10.52 -8.89 -4.72
N SER A 213 -9.90 -9.88 -5.37
CA SER A 213 -9.63 -11.19 -4.75
C SER A 213 -8.44 -11.09 -3.78
N VAL A 214 -8.52 -11.83 -2.68
CA VAL A 214 -7.45 -11.94 -1.68
C VAL A 214 -6.25 -12.74 -2.24
N LEU A 215 -6.51 -13.68 -3.16
CA LEU A 215 -5.49 -14.55 -3.73
C LEU A 215 -4.75 -13.90 -4.91
N SER A 216 -5.40 -12.98 -5.63
CA SER A 216 -4.87 -12.33 -6.83
C SER A 216 -3.48 -11.70 -6.67
N PRO A 217 -3.16 -10.98 -5.59
CA PRO A 217 -1.84 -10.37 -5.45
C PRO A 217 -0.71 -11.39 -5.41
N LEU A 218 -0.87 -12.48 -4.64
CA LEU A 218 0.13 -13.55 -4.61
C LEU A 218 0.25 -14.24 -5.96
N LEU A 219 -0.87 -14.48 -6.66
CA LEU A 219 -0.85 -15.05 -8.02
C LEU A 219 -0.13 -14.15 -9.01
N PHE A 220 -0.30 -12.83 -8.90
CA PHE A 220 0.40 -11.87 -9.74
C PHE A 220 1.91 -11.87 -9.43
N ASN A 221 2.30 -11.90 -8.15
CA ASN A 221 3.70 -12.01 -7.75
C ASN A 221 4.34 -13.29 -8.30
N ILE A 222 3.68 -14.45 -8.18
CA ILE A 222 4.13 -15.70 -8.83
C ILE A 222 4.20 -15.51 -10.36
N TYR A 223 3.31 -14.74 -10.96
CA TYR A 223 3.31 -14.50 -12.39
C TYR A 223 4.52 -13.70 -12.88
N ILE A 224 5.13 -12.87 -12.04
CA ILE A 224 6.26 -12.01 -12.43
C ILE A 224 7.57 -12.36 -11.69
N HIS A 225 7.59 -13.35 -10.81
CA HIS A 225 8.74 -13.64 -9.93
C HIS A 225 10.06 -13.93 -10.66
N ASP A 226 10.01 -14.44 -11.89
CA ASP A 226 11.15 -14.77 -12.75
C ASP A 226 11.42 -13.64 -13.78
N LEU A 227 11.17 -12.38 -13.39
CA LEU A 227 11.69 -11.23 -14.11
C LEU A 227 13.20 -11.41 -14.31
N PRO A 228 13.72 -11.23 -15.54
CA PRO A 228 15.12 -11.47 -15.83
C PRO A 228 15.99 -10.48 -15.08
N GLU A 229 17.15 -10.94 -14.62
CA GLU A 229 18.17 -10.05 -14.07
C GLU A 229 18.68 -9.10 -15.16
N THR A 230 18.92 -7.86 -14.75
CA THR A 230 19.34 -6.75 -15.61
C THR A 230 20.59 -6.12 -15.03
N THR A 231 21.30 -5.29 -15.81
CA THR A 231 22.43 -4.52 -15.26
C THR A 231 21.97 -3.45 -14.27
N SER A 232 20.73 -2.97 -14.45
CA SER A 232 20.01 -2.10 -13.54
C SER A 232 19.47 -2.89 -12.36
N ARG A 233 19.50 -2.27 -11.17
CA ARG A 233 18.80 -2.79 -9.99
C ARG A 233 17.31 -2.57 -10.15
N GLN A 234 16.51 -3.55 -9.71
CA GLN A 234 15.04 -3.54 -9.84
C GLN A 234 14.38 -3.23 -8.50
N TYR A 235 13.30 -2.46 -8.54
CA TYR A 235 12.47 -2.11 -7.37
C TYR A 235 11.01 -2.31 -7.76
N GLY A 236 10.46 -3.46 -7.36
CA GLY A 236 9.11 -3.88 -7.70
C GLY A 236 8.16 -3.75 -6.51
N TYR A 237 6.98 -3.20 -6.77
CA TYR A 237 5.84 -3.29 -5.88
C TYR A 237 4.60 -3.65 -6.70
N ALA A 238 4.27 -4.94 -6.73
CA ALA A 238 3.25 -5.50 -7.60
C ALA A 238 3.54 -5.17 -9.08
N ASP A 239 2.63 -4.49 -9.76
CA ASP A 239 2.77 -4.07 -11.16
C ASP A 239 3.56 -2.78 -11.36
N ASP A 240 3.80 -2.00 -10.30
CA ASP A 240 4.72 -0.86 -10.33
C ASP A 240 6.16 -1.36 -10.27
N LEU A 241 6.94 -1.15 -11.34
CA LEU A 241 8.34 -1.55 -11.43
C LEU A 241 9.22 -0.33 -11.73
N ALA A 242 10.33 -0.21 -11.02
CA ALA A 242 11.40 0.73 -11.34
C ALA A 242 12.69 -0.03 -11.63
N ILE A 243 13.49 0.49 -12.56
CA ILE A 243 14.88 0.09 -12.73
C ILE A 243 15.80 1.30 -12.57
N MET A 244 16.92 1.11 -11.90
CA MET A 244 17.93 2.15 -11.67
C MET A 244 19.29 1.67 -12.16
N LEU A 245 19.96 2.54 -12.92
CA LEU A 245 21.33 2.35 -13.36
C LEU A 245 22.20 3.55 -12.99
N ARG A 246 23.35 3.27 -12.37
CA ARG A 246 24.39 4.26 -12.08
C ARG A 246 25.67 3.96 -12.84
N ARG A 247 26.26 4.99 -13.44
CA ARG A 247 27.54 4.95 -14.19
C ARG A 247 28.26 6.29 -14.10
N THR A 248 29.51 6.34 -14.53
CA THR A 248 30.30 7.58 -14.59
C THR A 248 29.92 8.50 -15.78
N THR A 249 29.32 7.95 -16.84
CA THR A 249 28.93 8.69 -18.04
C THR A 249 27.46 8.47 -18.43
N TRP A 250 26.81 9.50 -18.99
CA TRP A 250 25.41 9.40 -19.43
C TRP A 250 25.23 8.41 -20.58
N SER A 251 26.20 8.34 -21.50
CA SER A 251 26.17 7.37 -22.59
C SER A 251 26.14 5.94 -22.07
N ALA A 252 26.89 5.62 -21.00
CA ALA A 252 26.85 4.30 -20.39
C ALA A 252 25.51 4.03 -19.66
N VAL A 253 24.91 5.06 -19.04
CA VAL A 253 23.56 4.95 -18.45
C VAL A 253 22.52 4.67 -19.54
N GLU A 254 22.50 5.47 -20.61
CA GLU A 254 21.55 5.35 -21.71
C GLU A 254 21.70 3.98 -22.41
N GLN A 255 22.92 3.54 -22.69
CA GLN A 255 23.17 2.23 -23.30
C GLN A 255 22.69 1.08 -22.42
N GLY A 256 23.02 1.09 -21.12
CA GLY A 256 22.61 0.03 -20.20
C GLY A 256 21.10 -0.01 -19.99
N LEU A 257 20.46 1.15 -19.84
CA LEU A 257 18.99 1.22 -19.73
C LEU A 257 18.30 0.73 -20.99
N ASN A 258 18.76 1.09 -22.19
CA ASN A 258 18.18 0.56 -23.43
C ASN A 258 18.33 -0.97 -23.55
N GLN A 259 19.49 -1.50 -23.16
CA GLN A 259 19.71 -2.95 -23.15
C GLN A 259 18.76 -3.65 -22.18
N ASP A 260 18.65 -3.15 -20.95
CA ASP A 260 17.78 -3.72 -19.92
C ASP A 260 16.31 -3.61 -20.30
N MET A 261 15.89 -2.49 -20.89
CA MET A 261 14.53 -2.32 -21.41
C MET A 261 14.21 -3.28 -22.55
N GLY A 262 15.18 -3.62 -23.40
CA GLY A 262 15.02 -4.65 -24.43
C GLY A 262 14.78 -6.04 -23.85
N ILE A 263 15.55 -6.41 -22.82
CA ILE A 263 15.42 -7.68 -22.08
C ILE A 263 14.05 -7.77 -21.41
N LEU A 264 13.66 -6.72 -20.67
CA LEU A 264 12.37 -6.64 -19.98
C LEU A 264 11.19 -6.66 -20.97
N ALA A 265 11.25 -5.89 -22.05
CA ALA A 265 10.20 -5.88 -23.07
C ALA A 265 10.01 -7.25 -23.73
N ALA A 266 11.09 -7.97 -24.02
CA ALA A 266 11.03 -9.33 -24.55
C ALA A 266 10.37 -10.30 -23.56
N TYR A 267 10.74 -10.22 -22.27
CA TYR A 267 10.12 -11.01 -21.20
C TYR A 267 8.61 -10.71 -21.07
N LEU A 268 8.23 -9.43 -20.98
CA LEU A 268 6.84 -9.02 -20.83
C LEU A 268 6.00 -9.51 -22.01
N ARG A 269 6.52 -9.38 -23.24
CA ARG A 269 5.87 -9.90 -24.46
C ARG A 269 5.69 -11.42 -24.43
N LYS A 270 6.72 -12.17 -24.02
CA LYS A 270 6.65 -13.63 -23.85
C LYS A 270 5.55 -14.03 -22.88
N TRP A 271 5.40 -13.28 -21.78
CA TRP A 271 4.37 -13.50 -20.77
C TRP A 271 3.10 -12.65 -20.99
N ARG A 272 2.87 -12.15 -22.21
CA ARG A 272 1.64 -11.43 -22.59
C ARG A 272 1.28 -10.24 -21.70
N LEU A 273 2.27 -9.64 -21.05
CA LEU A 273 2.18 -8.34 -20.38
C LEU A 273 2.56 -7.25 -21.38
N GLN A 274 2.01 -6.05 -21.19
CA GLN A 274 2.23 -4.92 -22.09
C GLN A 274 2.65 -3.69 -21.31
N LEU A 275 3.75 -3.06 -21.74
CA LEU A 275 4.16 -1.76 -21.22
C LEU A 275 3.28 -0.65 -21.77
N SER A 276 2.88 0.27 -20.88
CA SER A 276 2.25 1.52 -21.27
C SER A 276 3.35 2.53 -21.62
N THR A 277 3.75 2.56 -22.89
CA THR A 277 4.86 3.44 -23.33
C THR A 277 4.61 4.92 -23.04
N GLY A 278 3.35 5.37 -23.01
CA GLY A 278 2.99 6.76 -22.70
C GLY A 278 2.93 7.09 -21.20
N LYS A 279 3.13 6.11 -20.32
CA LYS A 279 3.22 6.32 -18.86
C LYS A 279 4.52 5.81 -18.26
N THR A 280 5.25 5.00 -19.02
CA THR A 280 6.60 4.60 -18.69
C THR A 280 7.50 5.81 -18.90
N VAL A 281 8.19 6.24 -17.87
CA VAL A 281 8.94 7.50 -17.85
C VAL A 281 10.39 7.25 -17.45
N SER A 282 11.28 8.09 -17.96
CA SER A 282 12.70 8.09 -17.59
C SER A 282 13.05 9.38 -16.84
N THR A 283 14.00 9.29 -15.91
CA THR A 283 14.45 10.44 -15.11
C THR A 283 15.93 10.34 -14.82
N ALA A 284 16.60 11.49 -14.88
CA ALA A 284 18.01 11.65 -14.55
C ALA A 284 18.14 12.27 -13.15
N TYR A 285 18.91 11.64 -12.27
CA TYR A 285 19.18 12.15 -10.93
C TYR A 285 20.64 12.58 -10.83
N HIS A 286 20.86 13.84 -10.42
CA HIS A 286 22.20 14.41 -10.22
C HIS A 286 22.13 15.73 -9.44
N LEU A 287 23.16 16.03 -8.64
CA LEU A 287 23.22 17.28 -7.86
C LEU A 287 23.39 18.53 -8.75
N CYS A 288 24.18 18.43 -9.82
CA CYS A 288 24.30 19.49 -10.83
C CYS A 288 23.01 19.62 -11.68
N ASN A 289 22.44 20.82 -11.70
CA ASN A 289 21.18 21.15 -12.39
C ASN A 289 21.20 20.78 -13.88
N ARG A 290 22.32 21.06 -14.57
CA ARG A 290 22.44 20.81 -16.01
C ARG A 290 22.35 19.32 -16.32
N GLU A 291 23.04 18.52 -15.51
CA GLU A 291 23.10 17.06 -15.67
C GLU A 291 21.74 16.42 -15.36
N ALA A 292 21.05 16.88 -14.31
CA ALA A 292 19.74 16.35 -13.92
C ALA A 292 18.59 16.72 -14.87
N LYS A 293 18.74 17.79 -15.65
CA LYS A 293 17.77 18.18 -16.70
C LYS A 293 18.00 17.44 -18.02
N ARG A 294 18.96 16.52 -18.06
CA ARG A 294 19.25 15.75 -19.27
C ARG A 294 18.09 14.82 -19.57
N GLU A 295 17.53 14.97 -20.75
CA GLU A 295 16.59 14.01 -21.32
C GLU A 295 17.38 12.76 -21.73
N LEU A 296 17.09 11.64 -21.07
CA LEU A 296 17.77 10.38 -21.33
C LEU A 296 17.28 9.79 -22.64
N SER A 297 18.21 9.41 -23.51
CA SER A 297 17.87 8.72 -24.77
C SER A 297 17.55 7.25 -24.53
N VAL A 298 16.38 6.96 -23.95
CA VAL A 298 15.90 5.60 -23.66
C VAL A 298 14.64 5.32 -24.46
N SER A 299 14.61 4.17 -25.13
CA SER A 299 13.50 3.78 -25.99
C SER A 299 13.05 2.35 -25.75
N VAL A 300 11.77 2.09 -26.01
CA VAL A 300 11.15 0.76 -25.98
C VAL A 300 10.30 0.62 -27.23
N ASP A 301 10.46 -0.48 -27.96
CA ASP A 301 9.71 -0.76 -29.19
C ASP A 301 9.72 0.42 -30.18
N ASN A 302 10.90 1.02 -30.37
CA ASN A 302 11.15 2.21 -31.21
C ASN A 302 10.43 3.50 -30.78
N LYS A 303 9.91 3.56 -29.55
CA LYS A 303 9.32 4.77 -28.97
C LYS A 303 10.22 5.31 -27.88
N HIS A 304 10.57 6.58 -27.98
CA HIS A 304 11.31 7.28 -26.94
C HIS A 304 10.45 7.42 -25.69
N LEU A 305 11.01 7.14 -24.52
CA LEU A 305 10.34 7.34 -23.24
C LEU A 305 10.28 8.83 -22.92
N GLU A 306 9.18 9.27 -22.31
CA GLU A 306 9.06 10.64 -21.84
C GLU A 306 10.04 10.87 -20.67
N HIS A 307 10.74 12.00 -20.69
CA HIS A 307 11.56 12.42 -19.56
C HIS A 307 10.73 13.23 -18.57
N GLN A 308 10.71 12.83 -17.30
CA GLN A 308 10.03 13.58 -16.24
C GLN A 308 11.01 14.02 -15.16
N LEU A 309 10.93 15.28 -14.76
CA LEU A 309 11.86 15.88 -13.77
C LEU A 309 11.55 15.50 -12.31
N ALA A 310 10.30 15.14 -12.03
CA ALA A 310 9.81 14.77 -10.71
C ALA A 310 8.73 13.68 -10.83
N PRO A 311 9.11 12.48 -11.33
CA PRO A 311 8.18 11.39 -11.51
C PRO A 311 7.62 10.94 -10.16
N LYS A 312 6.45 10.29 -10.20
CA LYS A 312 5.79 9.75 -9.03
C LYS A 312 6.03 8.25 -8.95
N TYR A 313 6.68 7.78 -7.89
CA TYR A 313 6.91 6.37 -7.60
C TYR A 313 6.27 6.02 -6.26
N LEU A 314 5.38 5.01 -6.25
CA LEU A 314 4.66 4.52 -5.06
C LEU A 314 4.08 5.64 -4.18
N GLY A 315 3.53 6.69 -4.81
CA GLY A 315 2.88 7.79 -4.10
C GLY A 315 3.78 8.98 -3.76
N VAL A 316 5.10 8.86 -3.88
CA VAL A 316 6.08 9.92 -3.58
C VAL A 316 6.61 10.53 -4.89
N ARG A 317 6.75 11.87 -4.93
CA ARG A 317 7.43 12.53 -6.06
C ARG A 317 8.90 12.68 -5.77
N LEU A 318 9.71 12.24 -6.71
CA LEU A 318 11.16 12.19 -6.58
C LEU A 318 11.78 13.26 -7.48
N ASP A 319 12.01 14.47 -6.95
CA ASP A 319 12.75 15.49 -7.71
C ASP A 319 14.24 15.15 -7.81
N ARG A 320 14.92 15.75 -8.79
CA ARG A 320 16.33 15.49 -9.12
C ARG A 320 17.33 15.44 -7.95
N THR A 321 17.06 16.17 -6.86
CA THR A 321 17.93 16.32 -5.69
C THR A 321 17.36 15.60 -4.46
N LEU A 322 16.21 14.95 -4.61
CA LEU A 322 15.45 14.36 -3.52
C LEU A 322 15.19 15.40 -2.41
N SER A 323 14.88 16.64 -2.80
CA SER A 323 14.45 17.68 -1.86
C SER A 323 13.00 17.50 -1.42
N TYR A 324 12.23 16.70 -2.16
CA TYR A 324 10.80 16.44 -1.99
C TYR A 324 9.94 17.71 -2.03
N LYS A 325 10.44 18.81 -2.60
CA LYS A 325 9.74 20.11 -2.59
C LYS A 325 8.34 20.03 -3.19
N GLN A 326 8.22 19.41 -4.37
CA GLN A 326 6.95 19.27 -5.06
C GLN A 326 6.03 18.27 -4.35
N HIS A 327 6.60 17.17 -3.84
CA HIS A 327 5.83 16.20 -3.05
C HIS A 327 5.19 16.86 -1.83
N LEU A 328 5.95 17.64 -1.07
CA LEU A 328 5.50 18.28 0.15
C LEU A 328 4.47 19.39 -0.10
N GLU A 329 4.48 20.06 -1.26
CA GLU A 329 3.39 20.97 -1.65
C GLU A 329 2.09 20.21 -1.97
N GLU A 330 2.19 19.04 -2.62
CA GLU A 330 1.02 18.18 -2.87
C GLU A 330 0.45 17.61 -1.56
N VAL A 331 1.32 17.17 -0.64
CA VAL A 331 0.93 16.72 0.70
C VAL A 331 0.28 17.87 1.46
N ARG A 332 0.89 19.06 1.47
CA ARG A 332 0.34 20.27 2.09
C ARG A 332 -1.07 20.56 1.58
N ALA A 333 -1.28 20.59 0.26
CA ALA A 333 -2.59 20.84 -0.33
C ALA A 333 -3.62 19.78 0.09
N LYS A 334 -3.24 18.50 0.06
CA LYS A 334 -4.08 17.37 0.49
C LYS A 334 -4.45 17.47 1.97
N VAL A 335 -3.48 17.75 2.84
CA VAL A 335 -3.69 17.89 4.29
C VAL A 335 -4.57 19.10 4.58
N THR A 336 -4.34 20.24 3.92
CA THR A 336 -5.16 21.46 4.08
C THR A 336 -6.63 21.20 3.77
N ALA A 337 -6.91 20.50 2.66
CA ALA A 337 -8.27 20.13 2.30
C ALA A 337 -8.92 19.26 3.39
N ARG A 338 -8.19 18.32 3.98
CA ARG A 338 -8.69 17.46 5.06
C ARG A 338 -8.89 18.22 6.38
N VAL A 339 -7.99 19.13 6.75
CA VAL A 339 -8.15 20.02 7.91
C VAL A 339 -9.38 20.90 7.78
N SER A 340 -9.68 21.38 6.56
CA SER A 340 -10.90 22.15 6.32
C SER A 340 -12.19 21.36 6.62
N LEU A 341 -12.17 20.02 6.43
CA LEU A 341 -13.27 19.15 6.81
C LEU A 341 -13.36 19.00 8.33
N ILE A 342 -12.22 18.81 9.01
CA ILE A 342 -12.17 18.75 10.47
C ILE A 342 -12.72 20.04 11.09
N ARG A 343 -12.33 21.20 10.56
CA ARG A 343 -12.84 22.50 11.04
C ARG A 343 -14.36 22.62 10.94
N ARG A 344 -14.98 22.08 9.87
CA ARG A 344 -16.44 22.07 9.74
C ARG A 344 -17.11 21.14 10.75
N LEU A 345 -16.45 20.02 11.08
CA LEU A 345 -16.94 19.09 12.10
C LEU A 345 -16.79 19.66 13.52
N ALA A 346 -15.81 20.53 13.75
CA ALA A 346 -15.54 21.17 15.04
C ALA A 346 -16.39 22.43 15.31
N GLY A 347 -17.51 22.63 14.60
CA GLY A 347 -18.33 23.84 14.71
C GLY A 347 -18.85 24.15 16.13
N THR A 348 -19.08 25.43 16.42
CA THR A 348 -19.29 25.96 17.78
C THR A 348 -20.66 25.72 18.41
N THR A 349 -21.68 25.33 17.64
CA THR A 349 -23.05 25.12 18.16
C THR A 349 -23.50 23.66 18.17
N TRP A 350 -22.99 22.84 17.24
CA TRP A 350 -23.33 21.41 17.06
C TRP A 350 -22.11 20.63 16.57
N GLY A 351 -20.95 20.86 17.20
CA GLY A 351 -19.70 20.18 16.86
C GLY A 351 -19.74 18.68 17.14
N ALA A 352 -18.95 17.91 16.39
CA ALA A 352 -18.74 16.50 16.67
C ALA A 352 -18.02 16.31 18.01
N SER A 353 -18.25 15.17 18.67
CA SER A 353 -17.57 14.86 19.94
C SER A 353 -16.04 14.91 19.78
N ALA A 354 -15.32 15.27 20.86
CA ALA A 354 -13.85 15.28 20.88
C ALA A 354 -13.25 13.94 20.40
N ARG A 355 -13.88 12.81 20.78
CA ARG A 355 -13.50 11.48 20.30
C ARG A 355 -13.63 11.36 18.78
N THR A 356 -14.75 11.79 18.21
CA THR A 356 -15.00 11.77 16.77
C THR A 356 -14.00 12.65 16.02
N LEU A 357 -13.71 13.85 16.56
CA LEU A 357 -12.73 14.77 15.98
C LEU A 357 -11.33 14.19 16.00
N ARG A 358 -10.88 13.61 17.12
CA ARG A 358 -9.58 12.93 17.24
C ARG A 358 -9.43 11.79 16.24
N ILE A 359 -10.41 10.88 16.19
CA ILE A 359 -10.40 9.75 15.25
C ILE A 359 -10.39 10.25 13.81
N SER A 360 -11.21 11.26 13.48
CA SER A 360 -11.29 11.83 12.13
C SER A 360 -9.97 12.51 11.74
N THR A 361 -9.34 13.24 12.66
CA THR A 361 -8.05 13.90 12.44
C THR A 361 -6.94 12.87 12.25
N GLN A 362 -6.87 11.81 13.05
CA GLN A 362 -5.92 10.72 12.82
C GLN A 362 -6.14 10.06 11.46
N ALA A 363 -7.39 9.71 11.15
CA ALA A 363 -7.73 8.96 9.95
C ALA A 363 -7.61 9.78 8.65
N LEU A 364 -7.82 11.09 8.71
CA LEU A 364 -7.79 11.97 7.54
C LEU A 364 -6.50 12.79 7.51
N VAL A 365 -6.14 13.50 8.57
CA VAL A 365 -5.01 14.43 8.54
C VAL A 365 -3.68 13.66 8.64
N PHE A 366 -3.47 12.91 9.72
CA PHE A 366 -2.20 12.22 9.98
C PHE A 366 -1.92 11.13 8.93
N SER A 367 -2.93 10.33 8.56
CA SER A 367 -2.75 9.32 7.50
C SER A 367 -2.30 9.89 6.15
N ALA A 368 -2.64 11.16 5.83
CA ALA A 368 -2.11 11.81 4.64
C ALA A 368 -0.74 12.43 4.88
N ALA A 369 -0.54 13.03 6.04
CA ALA A 369 0.67 13.76 6.37
C ALA A 369 1.86 12.83 6.59
N GLU A 370 1.66 11.64 7.16
CA GLU A 370 2.74 10.73 7.56
C GLU A 370 3.11 9.69 6.48
N TYR A 371 2.37 9.63 5.38
CA TYR A 371 2.65 8.66 4.33
C TYR A 371 4.08 8.81 3.78
N CYS A 372 4.86 7.73 3.84
CA CYS A 372 6.27 7.71 3.46
C CYS A 372 7.14 8.76 4.18
N ALA A 373 6.75 9.26 5.36
CA ALA A 373 7.53 10.21 6.14
C ALA A 373 9.01 9.80 6.34
N PRO A 374 9.37 8.53 6.55
CA PRO A 374 10.78 8.12 6.64
C PRO A 374 11.65 8.51 5.43
N VAL A 375 11.05 8.67 4.25
CA VAL A 375 11.75 9.05 3.01
C VAL A 375 12.03 10.56 2.96
N TRP A 376 11.06 11.39 3.35
CA TRP A 376 11.10 12.83 3.09
C TRP A 376 11.16 13.70 4.34
N SER A 377 11.08 13.13 5.55
CA SER A 377 11.09 13.85 6.84
C SER A 377 12.35 14.68 7.09
N ARG A 378 13.48 14.32 6.46
CA ARG A 378 14.73 15.08 6.50
C ARG A 378 14.79 16.24 5.52
N SER A 379 13.74 16.44 4.72
CA SER A 379 13.68 17.55 3.77
C SER A 379 13.58 18.90 4.49
N PRO A 380 14.27 19.95 4.00
CA PRO A 380 14.07 21.32 4.50
C PRO A 380 12.66 21.86 4.24
N HIS A 381 11.86 21.20 3.40
CA HIS A 381 10.50 21.62 3.04
C HIS A 381 9.42 21.03 3.95
N VAL A 382 9.76 20.22 4.94
CA VAL A 382 8.79 19.63 5.90
C VAL A 382 8.02 20.70 6.67
N LYS A 383 8.65 21.86 6.92
CA LYS A 383 8.03 23.07 7.50
C LYS A 383 6.81 23.60 6.73
N LYS A 384 6.52 23.08 5.53
CA LYS A 384 5.30 23.40 4.78
C LYS A 384 4.09 22.61 5.23
N VAL A 385 4.30 21.43 5.80
CA VAL A 385 3.25 20.50 6.25
C VAL A 385 2.99 20.64 7.75
N ASP A 386 4.05 20.77 8.57
CA ASP A 386 3.92 20.83 10.04
C ASP A 386 2.92 21.89 10.53
N PRO A 387 2.94 23.15 10.03
CA PRO A 387 2.02 24.18 10.54
C PRO A 387 0.55 23.83 10.30
N ILE A 388 0.27 23.04 9.26
CA ILE A 388 -1.10 22.64 8.91
C ILE A 388 -1.56 21.49 9.79
N VAL A 389 -0.66 20.56 10.10
CA VAL A 389 -0.91 19.51 11.09
C VAL A 389 -1.13 20.13 12.47
N ASN A 390 -0.31 21.11 12.87
CA ASN A 390 -0.48 21.84 14.13
C ASN A 390 -1.83 22.57 14.19
N ASN A 391 -2.26 23.19 13.08
CA ASN A 391 -3.60 23.80 13.00
C ASN A 391 -4.71 22.77 13.21
N ALA A 392 -4.58 21.59 12.61
CA ALA A 392 -5.53 20.49 12.82
C ALA A 392 -5.64 20.10 14.30
N LEU A 393 -4.51 20.11 15.00
CA LEU A 393 -4.45 19.77 16.41
C LEU A 393 -5.10 20.85 17.29
N ARG A 394 -4.81 22.13 17.05
CA ARG A 394 -5.46 23.26 17.75
C ARG A 394 -6.99 23.21 17.61
N ILE A 395 -7.47 22.87 16.41
CA ILE A 395 -8.92 22.71 16.16
C ILE A 395 -9.55 21.63 17.04
N ILE A 396 -8.86 20.51 17.30
CA ILE A 396 -9.46 19.41 18.07
C ILE A 396 -9.28 19.58 19.59
N THR A 397 -8.34 20.41 20.04
CA THR A 397 -8.11 20.67 21.46
C THR A 397 -8.75 21.96 21.96
N ASP A 398 -9.26 22.81 21.06
CA ASP A 398 -9.82 24.13 21.40
C ASP A 398 -8.86 24.99 22.23
N ASP A 399 -7.55 24.83 21.97
CA ASP A 399 -6.46 25.44 22.71
C ASP A 399 -5.51 26.09 21.69
N ASP A 400 -5.58 27.42 21.61
CA ASP A 400 -4.80 28.26 20.69
C ASP A 400 -3.32 28.39 21.13
N ASP A 401 -3.01 28.02 22.38
CA ASP A 401 -1.69 28.15 23.00
C ASP A 401 -0.80 26.91 22.81
N ILE A 402 -1.24 25.90 22.04
CA ILE A 402 -0.42 24.71 21.82
C ILE A 402 0.67 24.98 20.78
N GLU A 403 1.92 24.79 21.23
CA GLU A 403 3.13 25.00 20.44
C GLU A 403 3.60 23.71 19.75
N TYR A 404 3.51 22.55 20.43
CA TYR A 404 3.93 21.24 19.90
C TYR A 404 3.09 20.07 20.45
N PHE A 405 2.98 18.99 19.67
CA PHE A 405 2.49 17.69 20.13
C PHE A 405 3.56 16.61 19.96
N LEU A 406 3.77 15.84 21.01
CA LEU A 406 4.53 14.59 21.00
C LEU A 406 3.56 13.43 20.80
N LEU A 407 3.67 12.70 19.69
CA LEU A 407 3.14 11.34 19.60
C LEU A 407 4.25 10.39 20.08
N GLY A 408 4.36 10.24 21.40
CA GLY A 408 5.31 9.33 22.03
C GLY A 408 4.76 7.90 22.09
N CYS A 409 5.56 6.92 21.70
CA CYS A 409 5.42 5.58 22.24
C CYS A 409 6.15 5.52 23.57
N GLN A 410 5.47 5.11 24.64
CA GLN A 410 6.17 4.51 25.76
C GLN A 410 6.62 3.11 25.34
N ASN A 411 7.87 2.74 25.61
CA ASN A 411 8.34 1.38 25.40
C ASN A 411 7.38 0.41 26.12
N ASP A 412 6.76 -0.47 25.33
CA ASP A 412 5.74 -1.45 25.73
C ASP A 412 4.39 -0.92 26.25
N GLY A 413 3.99 0.31 25.89
CA GLY A 413 2.69 0.88 26.25
C GLY A 413 1.90 1.51 25.08
N PRO A 414 0.59 1.80 25.27
CA PRO A 414 -0.23 2.48 24.27
C PRO A 414 0.36 3.84 23.87
N LYS A 415 0.24 4.20 22.58
CA LYS A 415 0.70 5.51 22.08
C LYS A 415 0.06 6.62 22.93
N ALA A 416 0.76 7.67 23.33
CA ALA A 416 0.13 8.80 24.04
C ALA A 416 0.12 10.03 23.14
N LEU A 417 -0.97 10.80 23.21
CA LEU A 417 -0.97 12.17 22.68
C LEU A 417 -0.50 13.08 23.81
N CYS A 418 0.73 13.56 23.72
CA CYS A 418 1.29 14.50 24.68
C CYS A 418 1.23 15.92 24.11
N VAL A 419 0.49 16.80 24.77
CA VAL A 419 0.44 18.25 24.50
C VAL A 419 1.59 18.89 25.26
N ILE A 420 2.44 19.68 24.59
CA ILE A 420 3.43 20.52 25.27
C ILE A 420 2.97 21.98 25.19
N ARG A 421 2.85 22.63 26.35
CA ARG A 421 2.51 24.05 26.47
C ARG A 421 3.76 24.94 26.57
N PRO A 422 3.67 26.24 26.25
CA PRO A 422 4.80 27.19 26.22
C PRO A 422 5.57 27.29 27.55
N ASN A 423 4.92 26.93 28.66
CA ASN A 423 5.48 27.01 30.00
C ASN A 423 6.21 25.72 30.43
N GLY A 424 6.45 24.77 29.52
CA GLY A 424 7.07 23.47 29.80
C GLY A 424 6.13 22.43 30.44
N HIS A 425 4.88 22.79 30.71
CA HIS A 425 3.85 21.84 31.15
C HIS A 425 3.44 20.91 30.01
N HIS A 426 3.39 19.62 30.29
CA HIS A 426 2.89 18.61 29.37
C HIS A 426 1.67 17.90 29.93
N THR A 427 0.69 17.59 29.07
CA THR A 427 -0.41 16.67 29.40
C THR A 427 -0.36 15.51 28.43
N CYS A 428 -0.25 14.28 28.95
CA CYS A 428 -0.21 13.07 28.15
C CYS A 428 -1.52 12.30 28.33
N GLU A 429 -2.26 12.14 27.24
CA GLU A 429 -3.42 11.26 27.21
C GLU A 429 -3.06 9.92 26.55
N PRO A 430 -3.21 8.78 27.25
CA PRO A 430 -2.99 7.48 26.65
C PRO A 430 -4.00 7.21 25.51
N LEU A 431 -3.52 6.69 24.38
CA LEU A 431 -4.35 6.10 23.33
C LEU A 431 -4.52 4.62 23.66
N GLU A 432 -5.49 4.21 24.49
CA GLU A 432 -6.29 2.98 24.21
C GLU A 432 -7.29 2.56 25.29
N GLY A 433 -8.25 1.75 24.85
CA GLY A 433 -9.13 0.93 25.67
C GLY A 433 -8.38 -0.22 26.38
N SER A 434 -7.54 0.11 27.34
CA SER A 434 -7.10 -0.79 28.40
C SER A 434 -7.86 -0.44 29.68
N THR A 435 -8.72 -1.34 30.14
CA THR A 435 -9.32 -1.26 31.47
C THR A 435 -8.23 -1.39 32.52
N TYR A 436 -7.93 -0.30 33.24
CA TYR A 436 -7.21 -0.36 34.51
C TYR A 436 -8.26 -0.32 35.63
N SER A 437 -8.45 -1.46 36.30
CA SER A 437 -9.21 -1.56 37.55
C SER A 437 -8.28 -1.15 38.69
N GLY A 438 -8.47 0.04 39.22
CA GLY A 438 -7.77 0.54 40.40
C GLY A 438 -8.23 1.94 40.72
N GLN A 439 -9.13 2.07 41.69
CA GLN A 439 -9.36 3.34 42.36
C GLN A 439 -8.07 3.69 43.10
N ASP A 440 -7.35 4.71 42.66
CA ASP A 440 -6.59 5.57 43.55
C ASP A 440 -6.44 6.95 42.89
N SER A 441 -7.15 7.90 43.48
CA SER A 441 -6.98 9.33 43.31
C SER A 441 -5.56 9.75 43.72
N LEU A 442 -4.81 10.33 42.80
CA LEU A 442 -3.56 11.03 43.11
C LEU A 442 -3.61 12.45 42.51
N GLU A 443 -4.25 13.34 43.26
CA GLU A 443 -3.76 14.72 43.36
C GLU A 443 -2.39 14.62 44.04
N GLY A 444 -1.32 14.86 43.28
CA GLY A 444 0.03 14.75 43.82
C GLY A 444 1.06 15.30 42.86
N SER A 445 1.62 16.46 43.21
CA SER A 445 2.86 16.99 42.67
C SER A 445 3.98 15.95 42.74
N THR A 446 4.39 15.40 41.60
CA THR A 446 5.66 14.67 41.49
C THR A 446 6.62 15.45 40.60
N SER A 447 7.78 15.72 41.20
CA SER A 447 8.88 16.57 40.77
C SER A 447 9.54 16.13 39.45
N THR A 448 10.17 17.13 38.83
CA THR A 448 10.98 17.16 37.60
C THR A 448 12.07 16.09 37.39
N ASP A 449 12.29 15.15 38.31
CA ASP A 449 13.56 14.41 38.38
C ASP A 449 13.55 12.98 37.80
N GLN A 450 12.48 12.52 37.13
CA GLN A 450 12.45 11.17 36.52
C GLN A 450 12.50 11.11 34.99
N CYS A 451 12.38 12.24 34.28
CA CYS A 451 12.58 12.29 32.83
C CYS A 451 13.99 12.75 32.40
N GLU A 452 14.84 13.20 33.32
CA GLU A 452 16.16 13.75 32.97
C GLU A 452 17.29 12.71 32.89
N SER A 453 17.06 11.43 33.18
CA SER A 453 18.15 10.44 33.26
C SER A 453 18.56 9.75 31.94
N GLU A 454 17.91 10.04 30.80
CA GLU A 454 18.34 9.54 29.48
C GLU A 454 18.54 10.65 28.43
N ALA A 455 18.66 11.91 28.86
CA ALA A 455 19.24 12.95 28.03
C ALA A 455 20.76 12.90 28.20
N VAL A 456 21.48 12.39 27.19
CA VAL A 456 22.92 12.62 27.08
C VAL A 456 23.15 14.13 27.18
N ALA A 457 23.77 14.55 28.28
CA ALA A 457 24.02 15.94 28.61
C ALA A 457 24.85 16.60 27.49
N GLY A 458 24.30 17.66 26.88
CA GLY A 458 25.09 18.62 26.09
C GLY A 458 24.63 18.95 24.67
N THR A 459 23.49 18.46 24.18
CA THR A 459 22.93 18.95 22.91
C THR A 459 21.69 19.82 23.13
N PRO A 460 21.61 21.03 22.54
CA PRO A 460 20.39 21.84 22.60
C PRO A 460 19.22 21.03 22.04
N LEU A 461 18.06 21.11 22.68
CA LEU A 461 16.77 20.70 22.10
C LEU A 461 16.51 21.60 20.88
N GLU A 462 17.11 21.27 19.73
CA GLU A 462 16.61 21.77 18.45
C GLU A 462 15.19 21.23 18.28
N ALA A 463 14.24 22.13 18.06
CA ALA A 463 12.83 21.80 17.82
C ALA A 463 12.71 20.86 16.60
N TYR A 464 12.65 19.56 16.87
CA TYR A 464 12.40 18.57 15.83
C TYR A 464 10.93 18.67 15.38
N PRO A 465 10.65 18.62 14.06
CA PRO A 465 9.29 18.50 13.54
C PRO A 465 8.53 17.34 14.21
N ILE A 466 7.21 17.48 14.41
CA ILE A 466 6.34 16.43 14.97
C ILE A 466 6.49 15.08 14.24
N LEU A 467 6.77 15.14 12.92
CA LEU A 467 7.02 13.99 12.07
C LEU A 467 8.30 13.21 12.41
N PHE A 468 9.21 13.78 13.21
CA PHE A 468 10.43 13.11 13.67
C PHE A 468 10.19 12.27 14.94
N GLN A 469 9.21 12.61 15.76
CA GLN A 469 9.00 11.98 17.07
C GLN A 469 8.15 10.70 17.01
N THR A 470 7.38 10.49 15.92
CA THR A 470 6.66 9.23 15.66
C THR A 470 7.57 8.08 15.19
N MET A 471 8.84 8.36 14.84
CA MET A 471 9.73 7.40 14.18
C MET A 471 10.56 6.50 15.13
N GLY A 472 10.36 6.61 16.44
CA GLY A 472 11.01 5.73 17.43
C GLY A 472 10.30 4.39 17.70
N CYS A 473 9.23 4.08 16.99
CA CYS A 473 8.31 3.00 17.37
C CYS A 473 8.03 2.04 16.21
N SER A 474 8.10 0.74 16.49
CA SER A 474 8.15 -0.35 15.51
C SER A 474 7.13 -0.26 14.35
N VAL A 475 7.59 -0.71 13.19
CA VAL A 475 7.00 -0.60 11.84
C VAL A 475 5.67 -1.36 11.67
N ASP A 476 5.18 -2.06 12.70
CA ASP A 476 4.12 -3.08 12.53
C ASP A 476 2.68 -2.54 12.46
N ASN A 477 2.39 -1.29 12.89
CA ASN A 477 1.00 -0.81 12.97
C ASN A 477 0.57 0.20 11.89
N VAL A 478 1.44 0.55 10.95
CA VAL A 478 1.09 1.45 9.83
C VAL A 478 0.63 0.65 8.58
N ALA A 479 0.92 -0.65 8.52
CA ALA A 479 0.62 -1.51 7.37
C ALA A 479 -0.89 -1.72 7.12
N THR A 480 -1.76 -1.54 8.11
CA THR A 480 -3.20 -1.83 7.98
C THR A 480 -4.00 -0.72 7.29
N MET A 481 -3.47 0.51 7.20
CA MET A 481 -4.19 1.65 6.60
C MET A 481 -3.84 1.89 5.13
N TYR A 482 -2.71 1.37 4.63
CA TYR A 482 -2.24 1.61 3.25
C TYR A 482 -2.67 0.56 2.22
N HIS A 483 -3.54 -0.36 2.59
CA HIS A 483 -4.20 -1.26 1.63
C HIS A 483 -5.37 -0.62 0.86
N ASP A 484 -5.70 0.65 1.13
CA ASP A 484 -6.85 1.34 0.55
C ASP A 484 -6.42 2.49 -0.39
N CYS A 485 -6.02 2.13 -1.63
CA CYS A 485 -6.12 2.96 -2.85
C CYS A 485 -6.22 2.10 -4.11
#